data_AF-A0A1I2B7W5-F1
#
_entry.id   AF-A0A1I2B7W5-F1
#
_cell.length_a   1.000
_cell.length_b   1.000
_cell.length_c   1.000
_cell.angle_alpha   90.00
_cell.angle_beta   90.00
_cell.angle_gamma   90.00
#
_symmetry.space_group_name_H-M   'P 1'
#
loop_
_entity.id
_entity.type
_entity.pdbx_description
1 polymer ?
#
loop_
_entity_poly.entity_id
_entity_poly.type
_entity_poly.pdbx_seq_one_letter_code
_entity_poly.pdbx_strand_id
1 'polypeptide(L)'
;MMKFRVNAIKSLALFLLLLLVLPGAASATPSKQSGNFYNVIFQDGADPWIYKHTDGFYYFTKTTGGDVTIWKSKSLTGVDAGTKKVISTGCCNVWAPEIHYINNAWYIYYAKDDGNNDNHRMYVLENTSADPMTGTWVNKGQITDSTNRWAIDGTVLQVNNNLYFIWSGWEGTTNVSQKLYIAHMSNPWTIDSARVEIAHPTYSWETNTSPSVNEGPQVIVRNGVVSLVYSASGSWTDGYCLGLITANTGSNLLQASSWTKRNQPIFQSGNGLYGPGHHSFTKSPDGTEDWIVYHTAKYAGGGWNREIRAQKFTWNTDNTPNLGAPAAPNTPIAIPSGDTVRSRYEGEAGVFGGVAYASSSPNGSGGSKAGHIDTANSYVEFDVYAATAGDYVMSARTGNGTTGLDWSFLVMTVNNTSTSNLYIANKGWENWGASVARLTLNAGWNKIRFSKGDGYGELDCFDLFKA
;
A
#
# COMPACT_ATOMS: atom_id res chain seq x y z
N MET A 1 7.37 -87.15 56.75
CA MET A 1 8.22 -87.90 55.79
C MET A 1 8.28 -87.07 54.50
N MET A 2 9.42 -86.45 54.17
CA MET A 2 10.40 -86.98 53.19
C MET A 2 9.90 -86.67 51.76
N LYS A 3 10.55 -85.95 50.83
CA LYS A 3 11.95 -85.59 50.57
C LYS A 3 12.01 -84.53 49.43
N PHE A 4 12.91 -83.55 49.58
CA PHE A 4 13.88 -82.99 48.62
C PHE A 4 13.64 -82.86 47.08
N ARG A 5 14.05 -81.65 46.61
CA ARG A 5 14.95 -81.28 45.47
C ARG A 5 14.38 -80.86 44.10
N VAL A 6 14.45 -79.53 43.89
CA VAL A 6 15.20 -78.77 42.85
C VAL A 6 15.31 -79.37 41.43
N ASN A 7 14.81 -78.65 40.43
CA ASN A 7 15.62 -78.20 39.29
C ASN A 7 14.96 -77.09 38.46
N ALA A 8 15.80 -76.12 38.08
CA ALA A 8 15.49 -74.92 37.34
C ALA A 8 15.29 -75.18 35.84
N ILE A 9 14.33 -74.50 35.21
CA ILE A 9 14.36 -74.21 33.77
C ILE A 9 13.94 -72.75 33.54
N LYS A 10 14.85 -72.01 32.91
CA LYS A 10 14.73 -70.65 32.40
C LYS A 10 13.69 -70.60 31.27
N SER A 11 12.86 -69.57 31.21
CA SER A 11 12.24 -69.02 29.98
C SER A 11 11.58 -67.68 30.34
N LEU A 12 12.35 -66.59 30.28
CA LEU A 12 12.36 -65.61 29.17
C LEU A 12 11.03 -64.86 29.05
N ALA A 13 10.95 -63.73 29.75
CA ALA A 13 9.91 -62.73 29.59
C ALA A 13 10.01 -62.11 28.19
N LEU A 14 8.98 -62.33 27.36
CA LEU A 14 8.80 -61.57 26.12
C LEU A 14 7.82 -60.42 26.42
N PHE A 15 8.36 -59.31 26.94
CA PHE A 15 7.64 -58.04 26.96
C PHE A 15 7.62 -57.52 25.52
N LEU A 16 6.50 -57.74 24.81
CA LEU A 16 6.26 -57.15 23.50
C LEU A 16 6.01 -55.65 23.71
N LEU A 17 7.06 -54.84 23.66
CA LEU A 17 6.95 -53.38 23.65
C LEU A 17 6.39 -52.99 22.27
N LEU A 18 5.08 -52.81 22.18
CA LEU A 18 4.45 -52.15 21.05
C LEU A 18 4.95 -50.69 21.03
N LEU A 19 6.03 -50.44 20.31
CA LEU A 19 6.38 -49.08 19.87
C LEU A 19 5.26 -48.65 18.93
N LEU A 20 4.25 -47.97 19.48
CA LEU A 20 3.42 -47.07 18.68
C LEU A 20 4.39 -46.08 18.05
N VAL A 21 4.70 -46.29 16.77
CA VAL A 21 5.20 -45.24 15.90
C VAL A 21 4.06 -44.23 15.80
N LEU A 22 4.02 -43.30 16.75
CA LEU A 22 3.24 -42.08 16.60
C LEU A 22 3.71 -41.47 15.27
N PRO A 23 2.82 -41.18 14.31
CA PRO A 23 3.21 -40.38 13.16
C PRO A 23 3.86 -39.13 13.74
N GLY A 24 5.12 -38.88 13.38
CA GLY A 24 5.89 -37.76 13.91
C GLY A 24 5.03 -36.52 13.83
N ALA A 25 4.70 -35.93 14.99
CA ALA A 25 4.01 -34.66 15.02
C ALA A 25 4.83 -33.71 14.17
N ALA A 26 4.25 -33.21 13.07
CA ALA A 26 4.87 -32.16 12.28
C ALA A 26 5.27 -31.05 13.27
N SER A 27 6.56 -30.78 13.40
CA SER A 27 7.05 -29.76 14.32
C SER A 27 6.52 -28.42 13.85
N ALA A 28 5.49 -27.93 14.54
CA ALA A 28 4.87 -26.64 14.29
C ALA A 28 5.94 -25.55 14.14
N THR A 29 5.90 -24.78 13.05
CA THR A 29 6.79 -23.63 12.95
C THR A 29 6.36 -22.57 13.96
N PRO A 30 7.26 -22.07 14.83
CA PRO A 30 6.91 -21.05 15.80
C PRO A 30 6.30 -19.82 15.14
N SER A 31 5.22 -19.31 15.72
CA SER A 31 4.62 -18.05 15.30
C SER A 31 4.33 -17.14 16.48
N LYS A 32 4.30 -15.83 16.22
CA LYS A 32 4.00 -14.81 17.21
C LYS A 32 2.76 -14.02 16.78
N GLN A 33 1.81 -13.84 17.71
CA GLN A 33 0.72 -12.89 17.51
C GLN A 33 1.32 -11.48 17.41
N SER A 34 1.04 -10.79 16.31
CA SER A 34 1.60 -9.48 16.00
C SER A 34 0.50 -8.44 15.81
N GLY A 35 0.57 -7.37 16.61
CA GLY A 35 -0.21 -6.14 16.46
C GLY A 35 0.55 -5.05 15.70
N ASN A 36 1.56 -5.41 14.92
CA ASN A 36 2.39 -4.47 14.15
C ASN A 36 2.72 -5.02 12.76
N PHE A 37 3.19 -4.17 11.86
CA PHE A 37 3.63 -4.50 10.51
C PHE A 37 4.81 -3.63 10.08
N TYR A 38 5.61 -4.10 9.13
CA TYR A 38 6.65 -3.30 8.49
C TYR A 38 6.02 -2.45 7.39
N ASN A 39 6.31 -1.14 7.41
CA ASN A 39 5.53 -0.14 6.67
C ASN A 39 5.82 -0.12 5.15
N VAL A 40 5.31 -1.12 4.44
CA VAL A 40 5.10 -1.16 3.00
C VAL A 40 3.77 -1.89 2.76
N ILE A 41 2.79 -1.24 2.16
CA ILE A 41 1.47 -1.84 1.89
C ILE A 41 1.27 -2.21 0.40
N PHE A 42 2.12 -1.66 -0.48
CA PHE A 42 2.36 -2.15 -1.84
C PHE A 42 3.83 -1.93 -2.19
N GLN A 43 4.51 -2.99 -2.64
CA GLN A 43 5.92 -2.92 -3.08
C GLN A 43 6.15 -2.15 -4.38
N ASP A 44 5.08 -1.84 -5.11
CA ASP A 44 5.13 -1.07 -6.34
C ASP A 44 3.85 -0.27 -6.49
N GLY A 45 3.97 1.02 -6.76
CA GLY A 45 2.81 1.86 -6.98
C GLY A 45 3.08 3.34 -6.76
N ALA A 46 2.20 4.11 -7.35
CA ALA A 46 2.26 5.56 -7.43
C ALA A 46 0.87 6.13 -7.18
N ASP A 47 0.84 7.35 -6.66
CA ASP A 47 -0.38 8.15 -6.53
C ASP A 47 -1.54 7.41 -5.81
N PRO A 48 -1.29 6.94 -4.57
CA PRO A 48 -2.27 6.17 -3.81
C PRO A 48 -3.45 7.00 -3.36
N TRP A 49 -4.65 6.56 -3.70
CA TRP A 49 -5.88 7.07 -3.14
C TRP A 49 -6.67 5.95 -2.44
N ILE A 50 -7.16 6.23 -1.23
CA ILE A 50 -7.94 5.28 -0.46
C ILE A 50 -9.18 5.92 0.16
N TYR A 51 -10.33 5.32 -0.13
CA TYR A 51 -11.61 5.74 0.40
C TYR A 51 -12.17 4.65 1.34
N LYS A 52 -12.36 4.98 2.62
CA LYS A 52 -13.06 4.10 3.56
C LYS A 52 -14.55 4.40 3.51
N HIS A 53 -15.35 3.41 3.13
CA HIS A 53 -16.78 3.56 3.04
C HIS A 53 -17.52 3.04 4.28
N THR A 54 -18.79 3.43 4.39
CA THR A 54 -19.66 3.08 5.52
C THR A 54 -20.04 1.59 5.59
N ASP A 55 -19.82 0.84 4.50
CA ASP A 55 -20.00 -0.62 4.45
C ASP A 55 -18.86 -1.40 5.14
N GLY A 56 -17.85 -0.69 5.67
CA GLY A 56 -16.71 -1.27 6.37
C GLY A 56 -15.56 -1.70 5.45
N PHE A 57 -15.60 -1.34 4.16
CA PHE A 57 -14.51 -1.60 3.23
C PHE A 57 -13.73 -0.34 2.86
N TYR A 58 -12.46 -0.57 2.51
CA TYR A 58 -11.62 0.35 1.79
C TYR A 58 -11.72 0.08 0.29
N TYR A 59 -11.78 1.16 -0.47
CA TYR A 59 -11.68 1.20 -1.91
C TYR A 59 -10.43 1.99 -2.28
N PHE A 60 -9.47 1.29 -2.87
CA PHE A 60 -8.16 1.82 -3.16
C PHE A 60 -7.92 1.89 -4.66
N THR A 61 -7.21 2.93 -5.08
CA THR A 61 -6.77 3.16 -6.45
C THR A 61 -5.31 3.64 -6.42
N LYS A 62 -4.58 3.34 -7.50
CA LYS A 62 -3.22 3.83 -7.74
C LYS A 62 -3.00 3.99 -9.24
N THR A 63 -1.98 4.73 -9.64
CA THR A 63 -1.56 4.80 -11.05
C THR A 63 -1.15 3.41 -11.54
N THR A 64 -1.81 2.92 -12.59
CA THR A 64 -1.44 1.71 -13.35
C THR A 64 -0.85 2.05 -14.72
N GLY A 65 -1.02 3.29 -15.19
CA GLY A 65 -0.55 3.79 -16.49
C GLY A 65 -1.49 3.49 -17.66
N GLY A 66 -2.33 2.46 -17.58
CA GLY A 66 -3.18 2.02 -18.70
C GLY A 66 -4.68 2.00 -18.43
N ASP A 67 -5.09 1.91 -17.17
CA ASP A 67 -6.48 1.71 -16.77
C ASP A 67 -6.78 2.38 -15.42
N VAL A 68 -8.04 2.29 -15.01
CA VAL A 68 -8.42 2.51 -13.62
C VAL A 68 -8.65 1.15 -12.99
N THR A 69 -7.91 0.83 -11.94
CA THR A 69 -8.14 -0.39 -11.15
C THR A 69 -8.56 -0.03 -9.73
N ILE A 70 -9.62 -0.67 -9.23
CA ILE A 70 -10.09 -0.56 -7.85
C ILE A 70 -9.70 -1.83 -7.10
N TRP A 71 -9.14 -1.68 -5.90
CA TRP A 71 -8.95 -2.74 -4.93
C TRP A 71 -9.94 -2.58 -3.76
N LYS A 72 -10.67 -3.63 -3.42
CA LYS A 72 -11.58 -3.68 -2.26
C LYS A 72 -10.99 -4.54 -1.14
N SER A 73 -10.87 -3.98 0.06
CA SER A 73 -10.29 -4.67 1.24
C SER A 73 -10.96 -4.23 2.54
N LYS A 74 -11.04 -5.12 3.55
CA LYS A 74 -11.39 -4.73 4.93
C LYS A 74 -10.19 -4.22 5.72
N SER A 75 -8.99 -4.61 5.31
CA SER A 75 -7.74 -4.23 5.93
C SER A 75 -7.08 -3.11 5.14
N LEU A 76 -6.72 -2.02 5.82
CA LEU A 76 -5.92 -0.93 5.23
C LEU A 76 -4.53 -1.44 4.86
N THR A 77 -3.95 -2.30 5.71
CA THR A 77 -2.57 -2.81 5.52
C THR A 77 -2.49 -4.10 4.72
N GLY A 78 -3.63 -4.69 4.35
CA GLY A 78 -3.77 -5.86 3.47
C GLY A 78 -4.35 -5.55 2.09
N VAL A 79 -4.46 -4.27 1.72
CA VAL A 79 -5.20 -3.82 0.53
C VAL A 79 -4.66 -4.36 -0.81
N ASP A 80 -3.38 -4.71 -0.91
CA ASP A 80 -2.80 -5.32 -2.12
C ASP A 80 -3.41 -6.70 -2.45
N ALA A 81 -3.81 -7.45 -1.41
CA ALA A 81 -4.56 -8.70 -1.57
C ALA A 81 -6.07 -8.51 -1.83
N GLY A 82 -6.52 -7.26 -1.88
CA GLY A 82 -7.92 -6.90 -2.10
C GLY A 82 -8.44 -7.42 -3.44
N THR A 83 -9.74 -7.70 -3.49
CA THR A 83 -10.41 -8.06 -4.74
C THR A 83 -10.31 -6.89 -5.72
N LYS A 84 -9.96 -7.17 -6.98
CA LYS A 84 -9.68 -6.14 -7.99
C LYS A 84 -10.82 -6.01 -8.99
N LYS A 85 -11.08 -4.78 -9.45
CA LYS A 85 -11.91 -4.49 -10.63
C LYS A 85 -11.14 -3.53 -11.54
N VAL A 86 -10.88 -3.97 -12.76
CA VAL A 86 -10.25 -3.17 -13.80
C VAL A 86 -11.34 -2.50 -14.64
N ILE A 87 -11.17 -1.22 -14.91
CA ILE A 87 -12.06 -0.39 -15.72
C ILE A 87 -11.22 0.19 -16.86
N SER A 88 -11.57 -0.19 -18.08
CA SER A 88 -10.91 0.36 -19.26
C SER A 88 -11.27 1.83 -19.43
N THR A 89 -10.25 2.66 -19.64
CA THR A 89 -10.37 4.09 -19.97
C THR A 89 -10.19 4.34 -21.47
N GLY A 90 -9.88 3.29 -22.24
CA GLY A 90 -9.65 3.35 -23.68
C GLY A 90 -8.31 4.00 -24.08
N CYS A 91 -7.20 3.72 -23.38
CA CYS A 91 -5.84 4.33 -23.56
C CYS A 91 -5.78 5.80 -23.05
N CYS A 92 -4.67 6.50 -22.84
CA CYS A 92 -3.33 6.09 -22.43
C CYS A 92 -2.87 6.99 -21.28
N ASN A 93 -1.73 6.65 -20.65
CA ASN A 93 -1.12 7.44 -19.57
C ASN A 93 -2.11 7.80 -18.45
N VAL A 94 -2.86 6.80 -17.97
CA VAL A 94 -3.82 7.02 -16.88
C VAL A 94 -3.06 7.24 -15.57
N TRP A 95 -3.21 8.42 -14.97
CA TRP A 95 -2.54 8.81 -13.73
C TRP A 95 -3.53 9.18 -12.61
N ALA A 96 -3.08 8.96 -11.37
CA ALA A 96 -3.71 9.40 -10.13
C ALA A 96 -5.23 9.22 -10.08
N PRO A 97 -5.77 8.01 -10.32
CA PRO A 97 -7.20 7.78 -10.15
C PRO A 97 -7.61 7.91 -8.68
N GLU A 98 -8.66 8.68 -8.41
CA GLU A 98 -9.28 8.83 -7.09
C GLU A 98 -10.75 8.39 -7.10
N ILE A 99 -11.12 7.42 -6.26
CA ILE A 99 -12.50 6.97 -6.07
C ILE A 99 -13.22 7.69 -4.93
N HIS A 100 -14.32 8.36 -5.23
CA HIS A 100 -15.12 9.13 -4.28
C HIS A 100 -16.55 8.61 -4.24
N TYR A 101 -17.23 8.80 -3.10
CA TYR A 101 -18.67 8.59 -2.97
C TYR A 101 -19.37 9.92 -2.71
N ILE A 102 -20.21 10.35 -3.65
CA ILE A 102 -20.83 11.68 -3.67
C ILE A 102 -22.30 11.51 -4.06
N ASN A 103 -23.23 12.14 -3.34
CA ASN A 103 -24.66 12.15 -3.70
C ASN A 103 -25.23 10.76 -4.06
N ASN A 104 -24.90 9.74 -3.26
CA ASN A 104 -25.31 8.34 -3.43
C ASN A 104 -24.77 7.61 -4.67
N ALA A 105 -23.71 8.11 -5.30
CA ALA A 105 -23.04 7.46 -6.41
C ALA A 105 -21.51 7.48 -6.24
N TRP A 106 -20.85 6.55 -6.90
CA TRP A 106 -19.39 6.48 -6.95
C TRP A 106 -18.87 7.24 -8.17
N TYR A 107 -17.81 8.02 -7.96
CA TYR A 107 -17.11 8.75 -9.00
C TYR A 107 -15.63 8.38 -8.98
N ILE A 108 -15.02 8.22 -10.16
CA ILE A 108 -13.56 8.13 -10.26
C ILE A 108 -13.05 9.29 -11.10
N TYR A 109 -12.24 10.14 -10.50
CA TYR A 109 -11.50 11.21 -11.18
C TYR A 109 -10.13 10.67 -11.55
N TYR A 110 -9.67 10.87 -12.78
CA TYR A 110 -8.35 10.40 -13.20
C TYR A 110 -7.80 11.30 -14.30
N ALA A 111 -6.48 11.43 -14.35
CA ALA A 111 -5.80 12.11 -15.43
C ALA A 111 -5.55 11.12 -16.57
N LYS A 112 -5.65 11.59 -17.81
CA LYS A 112 -5.36 10.81 -19.02
C LYS A 112 -4.96 11.74 -20.16
N ASP A 113 -4.14 11.24 -21.08
CA ASP A 113 -3.81 11.91 -22.34
C ASP A 113 -4.06 11.01 -23.57
N ASP A 114 -3.64 11.50 -24.74
CA ASP A 114 -3.72 10.84 -26.04
C ASP A 114 -2.36 10.30 -26.54
N GLY A 115 -1.40 10.11 -25.62
CA GLY A 115 -0.01 9.79 -25.91
C GLY A 115 0.91 11.00 -25.94
N ASN A 116 0.36 12.22 -25.89
CA ASN A 116 1.11 13.46 -25.72
C ASN A 116 0.82 14.09 -24.35
N ASN A 117 1.84 14.21 -23.50
CA ASN A 117 1.69 14.77 -22.17
C ASN A 117 1.09 16.19 -22.15
N ASP A 118 1.32 17.03 -23.17
CA ASP A 118 0.74 18.38 -23.24
C ASP A 118 -0.80 18.36 -23.31
N ASN A 119 -1.38 17.21 -23.70
CA ASN A 119 -2.81 16.99 -23.81
C ASN A 119 -3.43 16.34 -22.57
N HIS A 120 -2.69 16.17 -21.47
CA HIS A 120 -3.25 15.62 -20.23
C HIS A 120 -4.44 16.43 -19.71
N ARG A 121 -5.55 15.75 -19.42
CA ARG A 121 -6.76 16.32 -18.85
C ARG A 121 -7.34 15.39 -17.79
N MET A 122 -8.22 15.96 -16.96
CA MET A 122 -9.01 15.21 -15.99
C MET A 122 -10.29 14.65 -16.62
N TYR A 123 -10.63 13.42 -16.27
CA TYR A 123 -11.82 12.69 -16.70
C TYR A 123 -12.57 12.11 -15.50
N VAL A 124 -13.86 11.80 -15.68
CA VAL A 124 -14.72 11.28 -14.63
C VAL A 124 -15.49 10.03 -15.08
N LEU A 125 -15.44 8.97 -14.27
CA LEU A 125 -16.33 7.82 -14.36
C LEU A 125 -17.41 7.90 -13.27
N GLU A 126 -18.60 7.39 -13.53
CA GLU A 126 -19.72 7.29 -12.58
C GLU A 126 -20.20 5.83 -12.45
N ASN A 127 -20.53 5.39 -11.23
CA ASN A 127 -21.21 4.13 -10.97
C ASN A 127 -22.23 4.30 -9.84
N THR A 128 -23.49 4.00 -10.14
CA THR A 128 -24.61 4.17 -9.19
C THR A 128 -24.93 2.92 -8.38
N SER A 129 -24.18 1.82 -8.57
CA SER A 129 -24.31 0.65 -7.71
C SER A 129 -23.85 0.95 -6.29
N ALA A 130 -24.50 0.33 -5.30
CA ALA A 130 -24.08 0.45 -3.90
C ALA A 130 -22.64 -0.05 -3.68
N ASP A 131 -22.26 -1.17 -4.33
CA ASP A 131 -20.89 -1.67 -4.34
C ASP A 131 -20.21 -1.31 -5.68
N PRO A 132 -19.16 -0.48 -5.70
CA PRO A 132 -18.48 -0.05 -6.93
C PRO A 132 -17.74 -1.19 -7.64
N MET A 133 -17.57 -2.33 -6.97
CA MET A 133 -17.07 -3.57 -7.57
C MET A 133 -18.12 -4.23 -8.49
N THR A 134 -19.38 -3.84 -8.38
CA THR A 134 -20.49 -4.31 -9.23
C THR A 134 -21.00 -3.17 -10.12
N GLY A 135 -22.04 -3.42 -10.92
CA GLY A 135 -22.59 -2.41 -11.83
C GLY A 135 -21.64 -1.98 -12.95
N THR A 136 -22.07 -0.94 -13.66
CA THR A 136 -21.40 -0.40 -14.85
C THR A 136 -20.81 0.96 -14.54
N TRP A 137 -19.52 1.13 -14.86
CA TRP A 137 -18.86 2.44 -14.84
C TRP A 137 -19.14 3.17 -16.15
N VAL A 138 -19.77 4.33 -16.07
CA VAL A 138 -20.15 5.19 -17.20
C VAL A 138 -19.17 6.36 -17.29
N ASN A 139 -18.55 6.55 -18.46
CA ASN A 139 -17.69 7.70 -18.71
C ASN A 139 -18.54 8.97 -18.85
N LYS A 140 -18.30 9.96 -17.98
CA LYS A 140 -18.97 11.27 -18.00
C LYS A 140 -18.22 12.31 -18.84
N GLY A 141 -17.07 11.93 -19.38
CA GLY A 141 -16.23 12.77 -20.21
C GLY A 141 -15.17 13.51 -19.40
N GLN A 142 -14.61 14.52 -20.05
CA GLN A 142 -13.61 15.40 -19.46
C GLN A 142 -14.26 16.35 -18.46
N ILE A 143 -13.64 16.53 -17.28
CA ILE A 143 -13.99 17.60 -16.35
C ILE A 143 -13.03 18.77 -16.56
N THR A 144 -13.57 19.94 -16.89
CA THR A 144 -12.76 21.10 -17.29
C THR A 144 -13.44 22.41 -16.95
N ASP A 145 -12.64 23.42 -16.63
CA ASP A 145 -13.07 24.82 -16.67
C ASP A 145 -13.04 25.36 -18.12
N SER A 146 -13.42 26.62 -18.31
CA SER A 146 -13.47 27.27 -19.63
C SER A 146 -12.12 27.40 -20.32
N THR A 147 -11.00 27.32 -19.59
CA THR A 147 -9.65 27.46 -20.17
C THR A 147 -9.09 26.17 -20.77
N ASN A 148 -9.62 25.01 -20.36
CA ASN A 148 -9.23 23.68 -20.84
C ASN A 148 -7.71 23.48 -20.95
N ARG A 149 -6.98 23.87 -19.91
CA ARG A 149 -5.53 23.70 -19.83
C ARG A 149 -5.15 22.33 -19.31
N TRP A 150 -3.87 22.01 -19.45
CA TRP A 150 -3.26 20.83 -18.87
C TRP A 150 -3.66 20.70 -17.39
N ALA A 151 -4.13 19.52 -17.00
CA ALA A 151 -4.66 19.25 -15.68
C ALA A 151 -4.44 17.78 -15.29
N ILE A 152 -3.90 17.56 -14.09
CA ILE A 152 -3.70 16.26 -13.46
C ILE A 152 -4.10 16.31 -11.97
N ASP A 153 -4.05 15.15 -11.30
CA ASP A 153 -4.16 15.01 -9.85
C ASP A 153 -5.38 15.73 -9.27
N GLY A 154 -6.56 15.50 -9.84
CA GLY A 154 -7.78 16.14 -9.42
C GLY A 154 -8.45 15.44 -8.24
N THR A 155 -8.82 16.22 -7.22
CA THR A 155 -9.62 15.78 -6.07
C THR A 155 -10.87 16.64 -5.91
N VAL A 156 -11.77 16.26 -5.00
CA VAL A 156 -13.00 17.00 -4.69
C VAL A 156 -13.05 17.46 -3.24
N LEU A 157 -13.65 18.63 -3.01
CA LEU A 157 -13.92 19.18 -1.68
C LEU A 157 -15.41 19.47 -1.52
N GLN A 158 -16.03 18.93 -0.48
CA GLN A 158 -17.40 19.25 -0.07
C GLN A 158 -17.40 20.08 1.22
N VAL A 159 -17.86 21.34 1.14
CA VAL A 159 -17.96 22.25 2.29
C VAL A 159 -19.20 23.13 2.14
N ASN A 160 -19.99 23.25 3.22
CA ASN A 160 -21.20 24.10 3.27
C ASN A 160 -22.19 23.87 2.10
N ASN A 161 -22.45 22.60 1.75
CA ASN A 161 -23.29 22.20 0.60
C ASN A 161 -22.76 22.60 -0.79
N ASN A 162 -21.53 23.11 -0.88
CA ASN A 162 -20.86 23.35 -2.15
C ASN A 162 -19.93 22.19 -2.47
N LEU A 163 -19.78 21.91 -3.76
CA LEU A 163 -18.82 20.95 -4.29
C LEU A 163 -17.78 21.73 -5.10
N TYR A 164 -16.51 21.43 -4.86
CA TYR A 164 -15.40 22.04 -5.58
C TYR A 164 -14.50 20.97 -6.19
N PHE A 165 -13.98 21.23 -7.37
CA PHE A 165 -12.90 20.47 -7.97
C PHE A 165 -11.58 21.19 -7.71
N ILE A 166 -10.55 20.46 -7.32
CA ILE A 166 -9.21 20.99 -7.06
C ILE A 166 -8.20 20.14 -7.81
N TRP A 167 -7.29 20.75 -8.56
CA TRP A 167 -6.36 20.02 -9.42
C TRP A 167 -5.01 20.74 -9.58
N SER A 168 -4.00 19.98 -10.00
CA SER A 168 -2.74 20.52 -10.52
C SER A 168 -2.90 20.90 -11.98
N GLY A 169 -2.52 22.11 -12.37
CA GLY A 169 -2.68 22.56 -13.75
C GLY A 169 -1.65 23.58 -14.22
N TRP A 170 -1.62 23.80 -15.53
CA TRP A 170 -0.80 24.87 -16.12
C TRP A 170 -1.56 26.20 -16.17
N GLU A 171 -0.84 27.28 -15.90
CA GLU A 171 -1.33 28.65 -16.16
C GLU A 171 -1.48 28.89 -17.67
N GLY A 172 -0.43 28.56 -18.42
CA GLY A 172 -0.32 28.69 -19.87
C GLY A 172 -0.66 27.40 -20.62
N THR A 173 0.02 27.22 -21.74
CA THR A 173 -0.02 25.99 -22.57
C THR A 173 1.36 25.34 -22.67
N THR A 174 2.27 25.72 -21.77
CA THR A 174 3.66 25.28 -21.75
C THR A 174 4.04 24.73 -20.39
N ASN A 175 4.91 23.72 -20.39
CA ASN A 175 5.36 23.03 -19.18
C ASN A 175 6.42 23.84 -18.41
N VAL A 176 5.99 24.88 -17.69
CA VAL A 176 6.87 25.78 -16.93
C VAL A 176 6.69 25.63 -15.42
N SER A 177 5.42 25.60 -14.98
CA SER A 177 5.06 25.48 -13.58
C SER A 177 3.70 24.82 -13.45
N GLN A 178 3.60 23.85 -12.53
CA GLN A 178 2.34 23.29 -12.10
C GLN A 178 1.84 24.04 -10.86
N LYS A 179 0.58 24.47 -10.91
CA LYS A 179 -0.09 25.25 -9.84
C LYS A 179 -1.38 24.57 -9.43
N LEU A 180 -1.85 24.86 -8.22
CA LEU A 180 -3.14 24.35 -7.74
C LEU A 180 -4.26 25.32 -8.05
N TYR A 181 -5.32 24.79 -8.65
CA TYR A 181 -6.53 25.53 -8.96
C TYR A 181 -7.74 24.91 -8.28
N ILE A 182 -8.71 25.76 -7.94
CA ILE A 182 -10.04 25.35 -7.46
C ILE A 182 -11.13 25.96 -8.33
N ALA A 183 -12.22 25.22 -8.54
CA ALA A 183 -13.44 25.73 -9.16
C ALA A 183 -14.68 25.08 -8.53
N HIS A 184 -15.82 25.78 -8.58
CA HIS A 184 -17.10 25.24 -8.16
C HIS A 184 -17.64 24.20 -9.16
N MET A 185 -18.40 23.25 -8.65
CA MET A 185 -19.03 22.19 -9.42
C MET A 185 -20.54 22.23 -9.22
N SER A 186 -21.29 22.29 -10.32
CA SER A 186 -22.76 22.18 -10.30
C SER A 186 -23.25 20.75 -10.02
N ASN A 187 -22.42 19.76 -10.36
CA ASN A 187 -22.62 18.34 -10.09
C ASN A 187 -21.24 17.64 -10.09
N PRO A 188 -21.14 16.35 -9.68
CA PRO A 188 -19.86 15.65 -9.56
C PRO A 188 -19.02 15.49 -10.84
N TRP A 189 -19.47 15.95 -12.01
CA TRP A 189 -18.71 15.89 -13.26
C TRP A 189 -18.74 17.19 -14.08
N THR A 190 -19.23 18.31 -13.51
CA THR A 190 -19.39 19.59 -14.24
C THR A 190 -18.91 20.78 -13.40
N ILE A 191 -17.81 21.41 -13.84
CA ILE A 191 -17.36 22.71 -13.31
C ILE A 191 -18.23 23.83 -13.89
N ASP A 192 -18.67 24.76 -13.05
CA ASP A 192 -19.57 25.87 -13.43
C ASP A 192 -19.04 27.27 -13.04
N SER A 193 -17.80 27.36 -12.55
CA SER A 193 -17.11 28.62 -12.29
C SER A 193 -15.80 28.73 -13.07
N ALA A 194 -15.23 29.93 -13.12
CA ALA A 194 -13.83 30.09 -13.49
C ALA A 194 -12.94 29.38 -12.46
N ARG A 195 -11.77 28.89 -12.91
CA ARG A 195 -10.73 28.39 -12.02
C ARG A 195 -10.07 29.54 -11.25
N VAL A 196 -9.69 29.28 -10.00
CA VAL A 196 -8.98 30.21 -9.12
C VAL A 196 -7.67 29.56 -8.70
N GLU A 197 -6.54 30.25 -8.93
CA GLU A 197 -5.23 29.82 -8.43
C GLU A 197 -5.20 29.98 -6.91
N ILE A 198 -4.89 28.90 -6.18
CA ILE A 198 -4.84 28.89 -4.71
C ILE A 198 -3.46 28.57 -4.16
N ALA A 199 -2.57 27.99 -4.97
CA ALA A 199 -1.16 27.85 -4.67
C ALA A 199 -0.32 27.75 -5.95
N HIS A 200 0.89 28.26 -5.88
CA HIS A 200 1.95 28.03 -6.87
C HIS A 200 3.27 27.73 -6.14
N PRO A 201 4.29 27.18 -6.81
CA PRO A 201 5.65 27.08 -6.25
C PRO A 201 6.21 28.46 -5.88
N THR A 202 6.57 28.65 -4.60
CA THR A 202 7.06 29.92 -4.04
C THR A 202 8.39 29.75 -3.32
N TYR A 203 8.53 28.67 -2.55
CA TYR A 203 9.68 28.44 -1.71
C TYR A 203 10.76 27.62 -2.43
N SER A 204 12.01 27.72 -1.95
CA SER A 204 13.16 27.04 -2.57
C SER A 204 13.00 25.51 -2.66
N TRP A 205 12.27 24.91 -1.73
CA TRP A 205 11.95 23.48 -1.75
C TRP A 205 10.89 23.10 -2.80
N GLU A 206 10.16 24.07 -3.37
CA GLU A 206 9.18 23.89 -4.44
C GLU A 206 9.72 24.26 -5.82
N THR A 207 10.73 25.14 -5.88
CA THR A 207 11.34 25.68 -7.10
C THR A 207 12.72 25.09 -7.39
N ASN A 208 13.04 23.94 -6.81
CA ASN A 208 14.32 23.25 -6.96
C ASN A 208 14.43 22.38 -8.24
N THR A 209 13.36 22.33 -9.05
CA THR A 209 13.29 21.61 -10.33
C THR A 209 12.71 22.49 -11.43
N SER A 210 12.90 22.08 -12.68
CA SER A 210 12.20 22.61 -13.85
C SER A 210 11.47 21.47 -14.56
N PRO A 211 10.13 21.52 -14.71
CA PRO A 211 9.22 22.55 -14.18
C PRO A 211 9.21 22.59 -12.65
N SER A 212 8.75 23.71 -12.08
CA SER A 212 8.42 23.80 -10.66
C SER A 212 7.03 23.20 -10.42
N VAL A 213 6.83 22.55 -9.27
CA VAL A 213 5.67 21.67 -9.08
C VAL A 213 4.95 21.95 -7.76
N ASN A 214 3.63 22.11 -7.85
CA ASN A 214 2.66 21.92 -6.79
C ASN A 214 1.56 21.01 -7.39
N GLU A 215 1.45 19.77 -6.94
CA GLU A 215 0.55 18.74 -7.49
C GLU A 215 -0.04 17.84 -6.39
N GLY A 216 -0.76 16.76 -6.73
CA GLY A 216 -1.34 15.82 -5.76
C GLY A 216 -2.10 16.48 -4.59
N PRO A 217 -3.03 17.45 -4.82
CA PRO A 217 -3.79 18.09 -3.75
C PRO A 217 -4.71 17.10 -3.05
N GLN A 218 -4.68 17.08 -1.73
CA GLN A 218 -5.51 16.23 -0.88
C GLN A 218 -6.11 17.05 0.25
N VAL A 219 -7.43 16.97 0.41
CA VAL A 219 -8.16 17.80 1.36
C VAL A 219 -8.59 17.02 2.59
N ILE A 220 -8.41 17.63 3.76
CA ILE A 220 -9.01 17.16 5.01
C ILE A 220 -9.58 18.35 5.77
N VAL A 221 -10.83 18.21 6.21
CA VAL A 221 -11.57 19.27 6.91
C VAL A 221 -11.75 18.88 8.37
N ARG A 222 -11.31 19.74 9.29
CA ARG A 222 -11.44 19.52 10.74
C ARG A 222 -11.73 20.82 11.46
N ASN A 223 -12.78 20.83 12.28
CA ASN A 223 -13.12 21.94 13.18
C ASN A 223 -13.14 23.32 12.48
N GLY A 224 -13.72 23.39 11.29
CA GLY A 224 -13.82 24.63 10.50
C GLY A 224 -12.55 25.04 9.75
N VAL A 225 -11.51 24.20 9.74
CA VAL A 225 -10.29 24.40 8.96
C VAL A 225 -10.27 23.41 7.79
N VAL A 226 -10.14 23.93 6.58
CA VAL A 226 -9.79 23.17 5.39
C VAL A 226 -8.27 23.11 5.33
N SER A 227 -7.69 21.91 5.43
CA SER A 227 -6.28 21.66 5.17
C SER A 227 -6.15 21.01 3.80
N LEU A 228 -5.52 21.70 2.84
CA LEU A 228 -5.12 21.12 1.58
C LEU A 228 -3.62 20.85 1.62
N VAL A 229 -3.29 19.57 1.69
CA VAL A 229 -1.91 19.08 1.63
C VAL A 229 -1.60 18.73 0.17
N TYR A 230 -0.47 19.18 -0.33
CA TYR A 230 -0.10 19.00 -1.74
C TYR A 230 1.34 18.54 -1.85
N SER A 231 1.70 17.90 -2.95
CA SER A 231 3.07 17.50 -3.25
C SER A 231 3.82 18.63 -3.95
N ALA A 232 5.09 18.81 -3.64
CA ALA A 232 5.95 19.80 -4.27
C ALA A 232 7.35 19.26 -4.57
N SER A 233 8.10 20.01 -5.39
CA SER A 233 9.26 19.50 -6.13
C SER A 233 8.86 18.46 -7.18
N GLY A 234 9.80 18.02 -8.02
CA GLY A 234 9.53 16.99 -9.02
C GLY A 234 9.46 15.60 -8.36
N SER A 235 8.42 14.82 -8.68
CA SER A 235 8.24 13.42 -8.25
C SER A 235 9.36 12.48 -8.71
N TRP A 236 10.21 12.93 -9.64
CA TRP A 236 11.42 12.27 -10.09
C TRP A 236 12.67 12.59 -9.24
N THR A 237 12.52 13.29 -8.11
CA THR A 237 13.62 13.71 -7.25
C THR A 237 13.47 13.24 -5.80
N ASP A 238 14.59 13.16 -5.08
CA ASP A 238 14.59 12.89 -3.63
C ASP A 238 14.05 14.07 -2.80
N GLY A 239 13.86 15.24 -3.43
CA GLY A 239 13.32 16.46 -2.83
C GLY A 239 11.80 16.53 -2.83
N TYR A 240 11.11 15.54 -3.44
CA TYR A 240 9.65 15.46 -3.41
C TYR A 240 9.14 15.41 -1.97
N CYS A 241 8.17 16.27 -1.64
CA CYS A 241 7.70 16.47 -0.28
C CYS A 241 6.27 17.02 -0.26
N LEU A 242 5.65 17.10 0.91
CA LEU A 242 4.31 17.63 1.10
C LEU A 242 4.32 19.04 1.71
N GLY A 243 3.66 19.98 1.04
CA GLY A 243 3.31 21.31 1.54
C GLY A 243 1.88 21.39 2.07
N LEU A 244 1.51 22.54 2.65
CA LEU A 244 0.19 22.78 3.20
C LEU A 244 -0.29 24.20 2.89
N ILE A 245 -1.50 24.31 2.32
CA ILE A 245 -2.32 25.53 2.37
C ILE A 245 -3.57 25.30 3.21
N THR A 246 -4.06 26.35 3.86
CA THR A 246 -5.23 26.28 4.74
C THR A 246 -6.23 27.37 4.42
N ALA A 247 -7.52 27.09 4.61
CA ALA A 247 -8.58 28.08 4.54
C ALA A 247 -9.62 27.80 5.65
N ASN A 248 -10.37 28.82 6.06
CA ASN A 248 -11.51 28.62 6.96
C ASN A 248 -12.72 28.14 6.16
N THR A 249 -13.50 27.19 6.68
CA THR A 249 -14.72 26.70 5.99
C THR A 249 -15.77 27.79 5.81
N GLY A 250 -15.77 28.85 6.61
CA GLY A 250 -16.65 30.01 6.47
C GLY A 250 -16.14 31.08 5.50
N SER A 251 -14.97 30.90 4.89
CA SER A 251 -14.41 31.84 3.91
C SER A 251 -14.90 31.56 2.49
N ASN A 252 -14.71 32.51 1.57
CA ASN A 252 -14.95 32.26 0.16
C ASN A 252 -13.77 31.48 -0.43
N LEU A 253 -13.93 30.17 -0.61
CA LEU A 253 -12.88 29.29 -1.11
C LEU A 253 -12.47 29.60 -2.57
N LEU A 254 -13.30 30.33 -3.33
CA LEU A 254 -13.00 30.85 -4.66
C LEU A 254 -12.29 32.22 -4.64
N GLN A 255 -11.71 32.61 -3.50
CA GLN A 255 -10.82 33.77 -3.40
C GLN A 255 -9.43 33.30 -2.97
N ALA A 256 -8.42 33.62 -3.78
CA ALA A 256 -7.03 33.24 -3.50
C ALA A 256 -6.56 33.73 -2.11
N SER A 257 -6.98 34.92 -1.69
CA SER A 257 -6.65 35.51 -0.39
C SER A 257 -7.26 34.78 0.82
N SER A 258 -8.20 33.85 0.61
CA SER A 258 -8.74 33.00 1.68
C SER A 258 -7.77 31.90 2.09
N TRP A 259 -6.75 31.63 1.27
CA TRP A 259 -5.79 30.55 1.46
C TRP A 259 -4.49 31.07 2.06
N THR A 260 -4.02 30.40 3.12
CA THR A 260 -2.75 30.68 3.78
C THR A 260 -1.80 29.52 3.57
N LYS A 261 -0.63 29.80 3.00
CA LYS A 261 0.42 28.81 2.68
C LYS A 261 1.47 28.72 3.78
N ARG A 262 1.85 27.51 4.18
CA ARG A 262 2.98 27.28 5.09
C ARG A 262 4.31 27.42 4.35
N ASN A 263 5.30 27.98 5.04
CA ASN A 263 6.62 28.26 4.46
C ASN A 263 7.61 27.10 4.53
N GLN A 264 7.26 26.02 5.21
CA GLN A 264 8.06 24.80 5.34
C GLN A 264 7.22 23.59 4.91
N PRO A 265 7.86 22.53 4.35
CA PRO A 265 7.19 21.27 4.11
C PRO A 265 6.69 20.68 5.44
N ILE A 266 5.56 20.00 5.39
CA ILE A 266 4.96 19.32 6.55
C ILE A 266 5.26 17.81 6.57
N PHE A 267 5.83 17.28 5.49
CA PHE A 267 6.30 15.90 5.37
C PHE A 267 7.36 15.82 4.27
N GLN A 268 8.53 15.24 4.56
CA GLN A 268 9.66 15.22 3.62
C GLN A 268 10.53 13.97 3.85
N SER A 269 11.51 13.76 2.98
CA SER A 269 12.49 12.68 3.09
C SER A 269 13.07 12.56 4.50
N GLY A 270 13.16 11.33 5.01
CA GLY A 270 13.52 11.05 6.39
C GLY A 270 13.60 9.55 6.67
N ASN A 271 14.39 9.16 7.67
CA ASN A 271 14.59 7.76 8.08
C ASN A 271 15.02 6.82 6.91
N GLY A 272 15.80 7.33 5.97
CA GLY A 272 16.26 6.57 4.79
C GLY A 272 15.21 6.41 3.69
N LEU A 273 14.12 7.18 3.74
CA LEU A 273 13.07 7.22 2.72
C LEU A 273 13.11 8.55 1.98
N TYR A 274 12.86 8.48 0.68
CA TYR A 274 13.10 9.57 -0.25
C TYR A 274 11.84 9.92 -1.02
N GLY A 275 11.65 11.20 -1.26
CA GLY A 275 10.58 11.73 -2.07
C GLY A 275 9.18 11.32 -1.61
N PRO A 276 8.80 11.45 -0.32
CA PRO A 276 7.43 11.17 0.07
C PRO A 276 6.49 12.21 -0.55
N GLY A 277 5.58 11.75 -1.38
CA GLY A 277 4.53 12.59 -1.94
C GLY A 277 3.44 11.73 -2.54
N HIS A 278 2.53 12.39 -3.27
CA HIS A 278 1.18 11.95 -3.62
C HIS A 278 0.55 10.98 -2.60
N HIS A 279 -0.48 11.45 -1.93
CA HIS A 279 -0.99 10.78 -0.75
C HIS A 279 -2.50 10.78 -0.73
N SER A 280 -3.08 10.19 0.30
CA SER A 280 -4.47 10.33 0.67
C SER A 280 -4.60 10.17 2.18
N PHE A 281 -5.72 10.64 2.72
CA PHE A 281 -6.06 10.47 4.14
C PHE A 281 -7.20 9.49 4.30
N THR A 282 -7.12 8.67 5.33
CA THR A 282 -8.20 7.74 5.67
C THR A 282 -8.27 7.52 7.18
N LYS A 283 -9.30 6.79 7.59
CA LYS A 283 -9.46 6.36 8.98
C LYS A 283 -9.06 4.90 9.13
N SER A 284 -8.66 4.50 10.34
CA SER A 284 -8.53 3.08 10.71
C SER A 284 -9.88 2.32 10.54
N PRO A 285 -9.87 0.97 10.50
CA PRO A 285 -11.09 0.18 10.28
C PRO A 285 -12.22 0.48 11.29
N ASP A 286 -11.89 0.77 12.54
CA ASP A 286 -12.85 1.18 13.56
C ASP A 286 -13.17 2.68 13.60
N GLY A 287 -12.46 3.50 12.81
CA GLY A 287 -12.67 4.94 12.72
C GLY A 287 -11.97 5.78 13.80
N THR A 288 -11.21 5.15 14.70
CA THR A 288 -10.63 5.81 15.88
C THR A 288 -9.30 6.51 15.60
N GLU A 289 -8.63 6.20 14.50
CA GLU A 289 -7.33 6.76 14.13
C GLU A 289 -7.36 7.41 12.76
N ASP A 290 -6.48 8.39 12.57
CA ASP A 290 -6.22 9.08 11.32
C ASP A 290 -4.91 8.56 10.69
N TRP A 291 -4.98 8.20 9.41
CA TRP A 291 -3.89 7.56 8.67
C TRP A 291 -3.60 8.32 7.38
N ILE A 292 -2.32 8.49 7.06
CA ILE A 292 -1.85 8.92 5.74
C ILE A 292 -1.41 7.69 4.97
N VAL A 293 -1.82 7.61 3.71
CA VAL A 293 -1.30 6.64 2.72
C VAL A 293 -0.54 7.44 1.68
N TYR A 294 0.70 7.08 1.40
CA TYR A 294 1.60 7.89 0.58
C TYR A 294 2.60 7.00 -0.15
N HIS A 295 3.19 7.49 -1.25
CA HIS A 295 4.29 6.79 -1.89
C HIS A 295 5.65 7.35 -1.47
N THR A 296 6.70 6.55 -1.67
CA THR A 296 8.10 6.97 -1.58
C THR A 296 8.89 6.33 -2.71
N ALA A 297 10.00 6.93 -3.15
CA ALA A 297 10.96 6.23 -3.99
C ALA A 297 11.54 5.02 -3.24
N LYS A 298 11.76 3.90 -3.95
CA LYS A 298 12.24 2.64 -3.36
C LYS A 298 13.68 2.73 -2.84
N TYR A 299 14.47 3.68 -3.35
CA TYR A 299 15.85 3.97 -2.99
C TYR A 299 16.19 5.42 -3.38
N ALA A 300 17.31 5.94 -2.88
CA ALA A 300 17.79 7.29 -3.22
C ALA A 300 18.04 7.42 -4.74
N GLY A 301 17.52 8.48 -5.36
CA GLY A 301 17.56 8.68 -6.80
C GLY A 301 16.62 7.74 -7.59
N GLY A 302 15.71 7.03 -6.92
CA GLY A 302 14.76 6.11 -7.57
C GLY A 302 13.67 6.80 -8.38
N GLY A 303 13.41 8.10 -8.11
CA GLY A 303 12.38 8.88 -8.81
C GLY A 303 11.03 8.16 -8.84
N TRP A 304 10.56 7.84 -10.05
CA TRP A 304 9.27 7.17 -10.26
C TRP A 304 9.24 5.68 -9.90
N ASN A 305 10.37 5.07 -9.53
CA ASN A 305 10.38 3.72 -8.96
C ASN A 305 9.92 3.76 -7.50
N ARG A 306 8.61 3.62 -7.28
CA ARG A 306 7.93 3.97 -6.03
C ARG A 306 7.23 2.79 -5.37
N GLU A 307 7.12 2.85 -4.05
CA GLU A 307 6.32 1.94 -3.22
C GLU A 307 5.34 2.73 -2.36
N ILE A 308 4.29 2.07 -1.85
CA ILE A 308 3.23 2.72 -1.07
C ILE A 308 3.30 2.28 0.39
N ARG A 309 3.15 3.25 1.27
CA ARG A 309 3.28 3.17 2.71
C ARG A 309 2.05 3.77 3.39
N ALA A 310 1.80 3.37 4.62
CA ALA A 310 0.73 3.94 5.43
C ALA A 310 1.17 4.09 6.89
N GLN A 311 0.89 5.24 7.50
CA GLN A 311 1.17 5.46 8.91
C GLN A 311 0.11 6.34 9.58
N LYS A 312 -0.06 6.12 10.88
CA LYS A 312 -0.88 6.99 11.72
C LYS A 312 -0.28 8.38 11.79
N PHE A 313 -1.12 9.41 11.79
CA PHE A 313 -0.73 10.78 12.06
C PHE A 313 -1.56 11.38 13.21
N THR A 314 -1.15 12.55 13.68
CA THR A 314 -1.84 13.26 14.77
C THR A 314 -2.24 14.67 14.34
N TRP A 315 -2.83 15.45 15.22
CA TRP A 315 -3.33 16.78 14.88
C TRP A 315 -2.57 17.86 15.66
N ASN A 316 -2.25 18.95 15.00
CA ASN A 316 -1.74 20.16 15.64
C ASN A 316 -2.87 20.89 16.38
N THR A 317 -2.51 21.82 17.27
CA THR A 317 -3.47 22.65 18.02
C THR A 317 -4.30 23.57 17.13
N ASP A 318 -3.82 23.90 15.92
CA ASP A 318 -4.53 24.69 14.92
C ASP A 318 -5.44 23.85 14.00
N ASN A 319 -5.66 22.57 14.33
CA ASN A 319 -6.46 21.60 13.59
C ASN A 319 -5.88 21.16 12.24
N THR A 320 -4.62 21.48 11.94
CA THR A 320 -3.91 20.94 10.77
C THR A 320 -3.30 19.56 11.06
N PRO A 321 -3.05 18.73 10.03
CA PRO A 321 -2.39 17.44 10.22
C PRO A 321 -0.94 17.60 10.68
N ASN A 322 -0.55 16.78 11.65
CA ASN A 322 0.84 16.54 12.05
C ASN A 322 1.28 15.17 11.53
N LEU A 323 1.89 15.16 10.35
CA LEU A 323 2.32 13.95 9.63
C LEU A 323 3.62 13.34 10.18
N GLY A 324 4.38 14.11 10.95
CA GLY A 324 5.69 13.69 11.45
C GLY A 324 6.69 13.47 10.32
N ALA A 325 7.44 12.36 10.40
CA ALA A 325 8.37 11.91 9.37
C ALA A 325 7.94 10.53 8.86
N PRO A 326 8.32 10.15 7.62
CA PRO A 326 8.14 8.79 7.13
C PRO A 326 8.66 7.74 8.13
N ALA A 327 7.84 6.75 8.49
CA ALA A 327 8.23 5.74 9.48
C ALA A 327 9.43 4.90 8.99
N ALA A 328 10.39 4.65 9.88
CA ALA A 328 11.61 3.94 9.53
C ALA A 328 11.31 2.53 8.96
N PRO A 329 11.93 2.12 7.84
CA PRO A 329 11.58 0.89 7.12
C PRO A 329 11.80 -0.39 7.91
N ASN A 330 12.74 -0.39 8.86
CA ASN A 330 13.16 -1.57 9.63
C ASN A 330 12.59 -1.57 11.06
N THR A 331 11.67 -0.65 11.37
CA THR A 331 10.97 -0.61 12.65
C THR A 331 9.48 -0.83 12.39
N PRO A 332 8.89 -1.94 12.87
CA PRO A 332 7.47 -2.18 12.63
C PRO A 332 6.63 -1.17 13.42
N ILE A 333 5.54 -0.72 12.81
CA ILE A 333 4.56 0.19 13.42
C ILE A 333 3.28 -0.58 13.73
N ALA A 334 2.49 -0.09 14.69
CA ALA A 334 1.21 -0.73 15.02
C ALA A 334 0.31 -0.87 13.79
N ILE A 335 -0.43 -1.97 13.69
CA ILE A 335 -1.51 -2.08 12.70
C ILE A 335 -2.60 -1.05 13.01
N PRO A 336 -3.38 -0.58 12.01
CA PRO A 336 -4.51 0.31 12.25
C PRO A 336 -5.50 -0.26 13.25
N SER A 337 -6.05 0.59 14.12
CA SER A 337 -7.01 0.14 15.13
C SER A 337 -8.26 -0.50 14.48
N GLY A 338 -8.64 -1.68 14.97
CA GLY A 338 -9.70 -2.50 14.39
C GLY A 338 -9.30 -3.32 13.16
N ASP A 339 -8.04 -3.27 12.72
CA ASP A 339 -7.51 -4.18 11.69
C ASP A 339 -7.25 -5.58 12.27
N THR A 340 -7.06 -6.57 11.39
CA THR A 340 -6.95 -7.98 11.79
C THR A 340 -5.57 -8.26 12.39
N VAL A 341 -5.55 -8.86 13.58
CA VAL A 341 -4.31 -9.34 14.22
C VAL A 341 -3.66 -10.43 13.37
N ARG A 342 -2.33 -10.40 13.30
CA ARG A 342 -1.53 -11.22 12.39
C ARG A 342 -0.82 -12.33 13.15
N SER A 343 -0.66 -13.49 12.50
CA SER A 343 0.28 -14.53 12.94
C SER A 343 1.58 -14.36 12.15
N ARG A 344 2.65 -13.89 12.81
CA ARG A 344 3.98 -13.73 12.20
C ARG A 344 4.80 -15.00 12.30
N TYR A 345 5.42 -15.39 11.21
CA TYR A 345 6.40 -16.46 11.09
C TYR A 345 7.73 -15.86 10.62
N GLU A 346 8.81 -16.10 11.37
CA GLU A 346 10.16 -15.61 11.02
C GLU A 346 10.78 -16.54 9.97
N GLY A 347 11.44 -15.98 8.97
CA GLY A 347 12.00 -16.71 7.83
C GLY A 347 13.01 -17.76 8.26
N GLU A 348 13.88 -17.41 9.21
CA GLU A 348 14.90 -18.27 9.80
C GLU A 348 14.33 -19.46 10.59
N ALA A 349 13.04 -19.45 10.95
CA ALA A 349 12.40 -20.53 11.68
C ALA A 349 11.87 -21.66 10.77
N GLY A 350 11.94 -21.50 9.46
CA GLY A 350 11.48 -22.49 8.50
C GLY A 350 12.41 -23.71 8.37
N VAL A 351 11.89 -24.77 7.76
CA VAL A 351 12.66 -25.95 7.38
C VAL A 351 13.30 -25.70 6.02
N PHE A 352 14.63 -25.71 5.98
CA PHE A 352 15.39 -25.44 4.77
C PHE A 352 15.67 -26.71 3.96
N GLY A 353 15.77 -26.56 2.64
CA GLY A 353 16.33 -27.57 1.76
C GLY A 353 17.18 -26.98 0.64
N GLY A 354 17.96 -27.83 -0.03
CA GLY A 354 18.95 -27.40 -0.99
C GLY A 354 20.13 -26.70 -0.31
N VAL A 355 20.50 -25.51 -0.79
CA VAL A 355 21.57 -24.69 -0.19
C VAL A 355 21.03 -23.52 0.65
N ALA A 356 19.70 -23.40 0.77
CA ALA A 356 19.08 -22.38 1.60
C ALA A 356 19.39 -22.59 3.08
N TYR A 357 19.57 -21.50 3.83
CA TYR A 357 19.79 -21.54 5.27
C TYR A 357 19.40 -20.21 5.93
N ALA A 358 19.28 -20.24 7.26
CA ALA A 358 19.10 -19.04 8.06
C ALA A 358 20.40 -18.22 8.11
N SER A 359 20.40 -17.01 7.57
CA SER A 359 21.57 -16.13 7.52
C SER A 359 21.34 -14.85 8.33
N SER A 360 22.43 -14.18 8.73
CA SER A 360 22.36 -12.91 9.46
C SER A 360 21.82 -11.80 8.57
N SER A 361 20.95 -10.96 9.12
CA SER A 361 20.42 -9.78 8.45
C SER A 361 20.30 -8.61 9.44
N PRO A 362 21.16 -7.59 9.35
CA PRO A 362 21.12 -6.45 10.27
C PRO A 362 19.78 -5.70 10.25
N ASN A 363 19.10 -5.68 9.10
CA ASN A 363 17.81 -5.02 8.95
C ASN A 363 16.62 -6.00 9.03
N GLY A 364 16.88 -7.29 9.25
CA GLY A 364 15.87 -8.34 9.42
C GLY A 364 15.16 -8.27 10.77
N SER A 365 13.91 -8.73 10.80
CA SER A 365 13.23 -9.12 12.03
C SER A 365 14.11 -10.14 12.77
N GLY A 366 14.31 -9.94 14.08
CA GLY A 366 15.17 -10.83 14.88
C GLY A 366 16.67 -10.84 14.50
N GLY A 367 17.10 -10.06 13.50
CA GLY A 367 18.48 -10.03 13.03
C GLY A 367 18.85 -11.19 12.08
N SER A 368 17.88 -11.94 11.57
CA SER A 368 18.10 -13.07 10.66
C SER A 368 17.06 -13.09 9.54
N LYS A 369 17.21 -14.02 8.59
CA LYS A 369 16.34 -14.21 7.43
C LYS A 369 16.52 -15.63 6.88
N ALA A 370 15.55 -16.10 6.10
CA ALA A 370 15.76 -17.19 5.15
C ALA A 370 16.46 -16.65 3.89
N GLY A 371 17.73 -17.04 3.72
CA GLY A 371 18.54 -16.65 2.59
C GLY A 371 18.99 -17.84 1.73
N HIS A 372 19.76 -17.53 0.69
CA HIS A 372 20.37 -18.53 -0.21
C HIS A 372 19.36 -19.46 -0.87
N ILE A 373 18.16 -18.95 -1.16
CA ILE A 373 17.17 -19.66 -1.97
C ILE A 373 17.58 -19.52 -3.45
N ASP A 374 18.76 -20.07 -3.79
CA ASP A 374 19.52 -19.70 -4.99
C ASP A 374 19.52 -20.77 -6.08
N THR A 375 19.41 -22.04 -5.71
CA THR A 375 19.43 -23.18 -6.64
C THR A 375 18.04 -23.77 -6.85
N ALA A 376 17.84 -24.53 -7.93
CA ALA A 376 16.55 -25.13 -8.28
C ALA A 376 15.95 -26.03 -7.18
N ASN A 377 16.77 -26.59 -6.29
CA ASN A 377 16.34 -27.41 -5.15
C ASN A 377 16.28 -26.63 -3.82
N SER A 378 16.57 -25.33 -3.82
CA SER A 378 16.56 -24.50 -2.61
C SER A 378 15.15 -24.06 -2.23
N TYR A 379 14.83 -24.19 -0.95
CA TYR A 379 13.55 -23.76 -0.39
C TYR A 379 13.62 -23.51 1.11
N VAL A 380 12.60 -22.80 1.61
CA VAL A 380 12.23 -22.73 3.02
C VAL A 380 10.74 -23.09 3.16
N GLU A 381 10.40 -23.97 4.11
CA GLU A 381 9.04 -24.49 4.33
C GLU A 381 8.55 -24.26 5.76
N PHE A 382 7.27 -23.96 5.90
CA PHE A 382 6.59 -23.62 7.16
C PHE A 382 5.36 -24.50 7.35
N ASP A 383 5.22 -25.05 8.55
CA ASP A 383 3.95 -25.61 9.03
C ASP A 383 3.18 -24.48 9.74
N VAL A 384 2.10 -24.00 9.11
CA VAL A 384 1.27 -22.87 9.57
C VAL A 384 -0.10 -23.32 10.02
N TYR A 385 -0.70 -22.64 10.99
CA TYR A 385 -2.00 -23.01 11.54
C TYR A 385 -3.10 -22.02 11.14
N ALA A 386 -4.19 -22.54 10.58
CA ALA A 386 -5.40 -21.79 10.29
C ALA A 386 -6.55 -22.31 11.16
N ALA A 387 -7.09 -21.46 12.04
CA ALA A 387 -8.19 -21.86 12.93
C ALA A 387 -9.47 -22.26 12.18
N THR A 388 -9.68 -21.73 10.98
CA THR A 388 -10.81 -22.04 10.10
C THR A 388 -10.31 -22.19 8.68
N ALA A 389 -10.93 -23.05 7.88
CA ALA A 389 -10.69 -23.05 6.44
C ALA A 389 -11.17 -21.74 5.80
N GLY A 390 -10.55 -21.33 4.69
CA GLY A 390 -10.99 -20.20 3.89
C GLY A 390 -9.84 -19.36 3.35
N ASP A 391 -10.17 -18.11 2.98
CA ASP A 391 -9.22 -17.17 2.40
C ASP A 391 -8.40 -16.45 3.48
N TYR A 392 -7.10 -16.43 3.25
CA TYR A 392 -6.11 -15.73 4.07
C TYR A 392 -5.28 -14.81 3.18
N VAL A 393 -4.78 -13.75 3.78
CA VAL A 393 -3.73 -12.90 3.22
C VAL A 393 -2.42 -13.26 3.89
N MET A 394 -1.40 -13.46 3.07
CA MET A 394 -0.02 -13.56 3.48
C MET A 394 0.72 -12.31 3.01
N SER A 395 1.34 -11.59 3.93
CA SER A 395 2.19 -10.43 3.65
C SER A 395 3.61 -10.76 4.10
N ALA A 396 4.50 -11.00 3.14
CA ALA A 396 5.88 -11.38 3.37
C ALA A 396 6.81 -10.17 3.24
N ARG A 397 7.69 -9.97 4.22
CA ARG A 397 8.80 -9.03 4.14
C ARG A 397 9.93 -9.69 3.35
N THR A 398 10.21 -9.17 2.16
CA THR A 398 11.06 -9.82 1.16
C THR A 398 12.14 -8.88 0.65
N GLY A 399 13.27 -9.45 0.27
CA GLY A 399 14.44 -8.71 -0.22
C GLY A 399 14.90 -9.24 -1.57
N ASN A 400 15.32 -8.33 -2.46
CA ASN A 400 15.87 -8.65 -3.77
C ASN A 400 16.91 -7.59 -4.15
N GLY A 401 18.13 -8.03 -4.46
CA GLY A 401 19.22 -7.21 -5.00
C GLY A 401 19.82 -7.80 -6.27
N THR A 402 19.01 -8.48 -7.09
CA THR A 402 19.46 -9.15 -8.31
C THR A 402 19.93 -8.14 -9.36
N THR A 403 21.20 -8.21 -9.75
CA THR A 403 21.74 -7.30 -10.78
C THR A 403 21.02 -7.47 -12.11
N GLY A 404 20.57 -6.36 -12.69
CA GLY A 404 19.99 -6.31 -14.04
C GLY A 404 18.51 -6.72 -14.15
N LEU A 405 17.83 -7.00 -13.04
CA LEU A 405 16.40 -7.30 -13.01
C LEU A 405 15.66 -6.34 -12.09
N ASP A 406 14.52 -5.80 -12.54
CA ASP A 406 13.63 -4.98 -11.70
C ASP A 406 12.84 -5.83 -10.69
N TRP A 407 12.67 -7.12 -10.98
CA TRP A 407 11.87 -8.06 -10.23
C TRP A 407 12.56 -9.42 -10.13
N SER A 408 12.32 -10.09 -9.01
CA SER A 408 12.54 -11.53 -8.86
C SER A 408 11.25 -12.17 -8.36
N PHE A 409 11.21 -13.49 -8.24
CA PHE A 409 10.13 -14.15 -7.51
C PHE A 409 10.58 -15.44 -6.85
N LEU A 410 9.92 -15.76 -5.74
CA LEU A 410 9.94 -17.10 -5.17
C LEU A 410 8.70 -17.85 -5.63
N VAL A 411 8.84 -19.15 -5.93
CA VAL A 411 7.70 -20.02 -6.18
C VAL A 411 7.11 -20.41 -4.83
N MET A 412 5.89 -19.97 -4.56
CA MET A 412 5.19 -20.31 -3.33
C MET A 412 4.22 -21.48 -3.59
N THR A 413 4.28 -22.51 -2.75
CA THR A 413 3.29 -23.59 -2.76
C THR A 413 2.54 -23.69 -1.43
N VAL A 414 1.25 -24.03 -1.52
CA VAL A 414 0.40 -24.33 -0.36
C VAL A 414 -0.03 -25.79 -0.44
N ASN A 415 0.26 -26.54 0.63
CA ASN A 415 -0.03 -27.98 0.76
C ASN A 415 0.46 -28.85 -0.40
N ASN A 416 1.49 -28.39 -1.14
CA ASN A 416 1.98 -28.99 -2.39
C ASN A 416 0.92 -29.12 -3.51
N THR A 417 -0.20 -28.40 -3.42
CA THR A 417 -1.30 -28.48 -4.39
C THR A 417 -1.53 -27.18 -5.14
N SER A 418 -1.34 -26.04 -4.49
CA SER A 418 -1.54 -24.71 -5.10
C SER A 418 -0.19 -24.04 -5.26
N THR A 419 0.09 -23.48 -6.43
CA THR A 419 1.37 -22.83 -6.76
C THR A 419 1.12 -21.44 -7.31
N SER A 420 1.91 -20.47 -6.84
CA SER A 420 1.87 -19.08 -7.33
C SER A 420 3.24 -18.43 -7.20
N ASN A 421 3.51 -17.41 -8.02
CA ASN A 421 4.73 -16.62 -7.92
C ASN A 421 4.55 -15.51 -6.89
N LEU A 422 5.45 -15.47 -5.91
CA LEU A 422 5.57 -14.37 -4.96
C LEU A 422 6.61 -13.40 -5.51
N TYR A 423 6.14 -12.37 -6.22
CA TYR A 423 7.01 -11.35 -6.83
C TYR A 423 7.65 -10.44 -5.79
N ILE A 424 8.93 -10.11 -6.00
CA ILE A 424 9.75 -9.30 -5.09
C ILE A 424 10.39 -8.17 -5.91
N ALA A 425 10.00 -6.93 -5.61
CA ALA A 425 10.59 -5.74 -6.21
C ALA A 425 12.08 -5.65 -5.86
N ASN A 426 12.92 -5.31 -6.84
CA ASN A 426 14.32 -5.04 -6.58
C ASN A 426 14.47 -3.69 -5.90
N LYS A 427 15.00 -3.72 -4.68
CA LYS A 427 15.28 -2.54 -3.86
C LYS A 427 16.73 -2.50 -3.37
N GLY A 428 17.55 -3.46 -3.81
CA GLY A 428 18.85 -3.77 -3.23
C GLY A 428 18.73 -4.67 -1.99
N TRP A 429 19.84 -5.33 -1.65
CA TRP A 429 19.93 -6.16 -0.46
C TRP A 429 19.78 -5.34 0.82
N GLU A 430 19.15 -5.93 1.84
CA GLU A 430 18.85 -5.29 3.13
C GLU A 430 17.89 -4.07 3.06
N ASN A 431 17.28 -3.83 1.89
CA ASN A 431 16.20 -2.88 1.70
C ASN A 431 14.89 -3.64 1.44
N TRP A 432 14.16 -3.90 2.50
CA TRP A 432 13.03 -4.82 2.51
C TRP A 432 11.76 -4.21 1.89
N GLY A 433 11.06 -5.00 1.08
CA GLY A 433 9.73 -4.70 0.54
C GLY A 433 8.63 -5.55 1.19
N ALA A 434 7.45 -5.56 0.57
CA ALA A 434 6.33 -6.42 0.96
C ALA A 434 5.76 -7.16 -0.25
N SER A 435 5.91 -8.49 -0.26
CA SER A 435 5.28 -9.37 -1.24
C SER A 435 4.00 -9.94 -0.64
N VAL A 436 2.86 -9.68 -1.28
CA VAL A 436 1.55 -10.05 -0.75
C VAL A 436 0.89 -11.11 -1.64
N ALA A 437 0.24 -12.09 -1.02
CA ALA A 437 -0.55 -13.10 -1.71
C ALA A 437 -1.83 -13.44 -0.95
N ARG A 438 -2.88 -13.79 -1.70
CA ARG A 438 -4.12 -14.36 -1.17
C ARG A 438 -4.08 -15.88 -1.32
N LEU A 439 -4.34 -16.60 -0.24
CA LEU A 439 -4.21 -18.06 -0.14
C LEU A 439 -5.53 -18.67 0.33
N THR A 440 -5.85 -19.88 -0.12
CA THR A 440 -6.90 -20.71 0.51
C THR A 440 -6.23 -21.73 1.42
N LEU A 441 -6.58 -21.73 2.71
CA LEU A 441 -6.06 -22.66 3.70
C LEU A 441 -7.14 -23.63 4.19
N ASN A 442 -6.74 -24.84 4.55
CA ASN A 442 -7.57 -25.80 5.27
C ASN A 442 -7.65 -25.42 6.75
N ALA A 443 -8.71 -25.84 7.45
CA ALA A 443 -8.71 -25.76 8.91
C ALA A 443 -7.62 -26.68 9.48
N GLY A 444 -6.86 -26.19 10.45
CA GLY A 444 -5.73 -26.89 11.04
C GLY A 444 -4.38 -26.52 10.41
N TRP A 445 -3.47 -27.50 10.36
CA TRP A 445 -2.12 -27.31 9.85
C TRP A 445 -2.08 -27.32 8.33
N ASN A 446 -1.32 -26.39 7.76
CA ASN A 446 -1.05 -26.25 6.34
C ASN A 446 0.46 -26.11 6.13
N LYS A 447 0.95 -26.54 4.97
CA LYS A 447 2.33 -26.31 4.55
C LYS A 447 2.40 -25.14 3.58
N ILE A 448 3.26 -24.16 3.86
CA ILE A 448 3.63 -23.10 2.92
C ILE A 448 5.11 -23.23 2.64
N ARG A 449 5.49 -23.38 1.37
CA ARG A 449 6.89 -23.45 0.94
C ARG A 449 7.21 -22.33 -0.03
N PHE A 450 8.35 -21.70 0.15
CA PHE A 450 8.94 -20.77 -0.81
C PHE A 450 10.18 -21.41 -1.41
N SER A 451 10.18 -21.60 -2.72
CA SER A 451 11.27 -22.23 -3.48
C SER A 451 11.85 -21.25 -4.50
N LYS A 452 13.06 -21.54 -4.99
CA LYS A 452 13.71 -20.76 -6.05
C LYS A 452 12.77 -20.56 -7.25
N GLY A 453 12.54 -19.30 -7.61
CA GLY A 453 11.89 -18.88 -8.86
C GLY A 453 12.90 -18.25 -9.81
N ASP A 454 12.60 -17.07 -10.35
CA ASP A 454 13.55 -16.27 -11.14
C ASP A 454 14.26 -15.20 -10.30
N GLY A 455 15.48 -14.83 -10.69
CA GLY A 455 16.35 -13.94 -9.91
C GLY A 455 16.63 -14.48 -8.49
N TYR A 456 17.01 -13.60 -7.56
CA TYR A 456 17.26 -13.97 -6.16
C TYR A 456 16.25 -13.28 -5.25
N GLY A 457 15.83 -14.00 -4.20
CA GLY A 457 14.85 -13.53 -3.24
C GLY A 457 15.18 -14.06 -1.85
N GLU A 458 15.05 -13.20 -0.86
CA GLU A 458 15.19 -13.55 0.56
C GLU A 458 13.89 -13.26 1.30
N LEU A 459 13.61 -14.05 2.33
CA LEU A 459 12.42 -13.94 3.16
C LEU A 459 12.84 -13.61 4.59
N ASP A 460 12.48 -12.42 5.06
CA ASP A 460 12.71 -12.00 6.44
C ASP A 460 11.67 -12.60 7.37
N CYS A 461 10.41 -12.28 7.17
CA CYS A 461 9.28 -12.83 7.90
C CYS A 461 8.02 -12.76 7.04
N PHE A 462 6.95 -13.44 7.43
CA PHE A 462 5.64 -13.21 6.85
C PHE A 462 4.53 -13.21 7.90
N ASP A 463 3.53 -12.38 7.65
CA ASP A 463 2.31 -12.29 8.43
C ASP A 463 1.18 -13.02 7.71
N LEU A 464 0.43 -13.83 8.45
CA LEU A 464 -0.77 -14.51 7.97
C LEU A 464 -2.01 -14.02 8.74
N PHE A 465 -3.06 -13.62 8.03
CA PHE A 465 -4.33 -13.15 8.60
C PHE A 465 -5.50 -13.43 7.66
N LYS A 466 -6.72 -13.40 8.18
CA LYS A 466 -7.93 -13.71 7.40
C LYS A 466 -8.24 -12.57 6.41
N ALA A 467 -8.64 -12.92 5.19
CA ALA A 467 -8.92 -11.96 4.11
C ALA A 467 -10.24 -11.19 4.25
#